data_AF-A0A382F681-F1
#
_entry.id   AF-A0A382F681-F1
#
_cell.length_a   1.000
_cell.length_b   1.000
_cell.length_c   1.000
_cell.angle_alpha   90.00
_cell.angle_beta   90.00
_cell.angle_gamma   90.00
#
_symmetry.space_group_name_H-M   'P 1'
#
loop_
_entity.id
_entity.type
_entity.pdbx_description
1 polymer ?
#
loop_
_entity_poly.entity_id
_entity_poly.type
_entity_poly.pdbx_seq_one_letter_code
_entity_poly.pdbx_strand_id
1 'polypeptide(L)'
;KKAKKVLTPANQRRCQKVKKDPVKNIEKDDNMSTKLIHKEDRLKNILAVCDPKSKGYEELKKISRLGDTNPRRIDYLRAFDSSAEDVTKRSLIARGNTISTPQTQTDGVVRDMQKPMDREVRNKTLQKLAVSITGNEVEIIECKTWSAFMESRNDHDIMKNRTFITKQLNEVYRKPFTNLIHTSDMPTDYRDLHLAYIRLPSSIAELIKSNKDAEKEYEAHRTKILGFDNSYFTIQENEIDVERCDFFDGIITFERIIKEHGLELTGKLKEISTIGKLFETNIHAVALGKKRMYVLQSPLMLIEQWQNSENRRNNQTSSLRLHSVTDPAYDSPDTGPIHYIHGVYFTKDLWEKVVTEKFTLKDYASMDSNMEQKRIITDNDWFADLLKWHKKAKYTPKMTPEQRENKDLQRSEHGNCLIKIPGFISANAKGNDSHVAIDLVIVNYTDPSTGREYNSFVDPEIDDPDEAMAWKFGFDGADDYYDSLVAEG
;
A
#
# COMPACT_ATOMS: atom_id res chain seq x y z
N LYS A 1 -23.00 59.51 22.14
CA LYS A 1 -21.87 60.46 22.16
C LYS A 1 -21.34 60.60 23.60
N LYS A 2 -20.07 60.20 23.77
CA LYS A 2 -19.09 60.65 24.78
C LYS A 2 -19.33 60.37 26.27
N ALA A 3 -18.71 59.26 26.68
CA ALA A 3 -17.82 59.09 27.84
C ALA A 3 -17.55 60.30 28.75
N LYS A 4 -17.81 60.11 30.05
CA LYS A 4 -17.13 60.74 31.19
C LYS A 4 -16.53 59.58 32.01
N LYS A 5 -15.20 59.40 32.11
CA LYS A 5 -14.16 60.16 32.85
C LYS A 5 -13.78 59.40 34.13
N VAL A 6 -12.46 59.31 34.35
CA VAL A 6 -11.72 59.31 35.64
C VAL A 6 -10.90 58.04 35.96
N LEU A 7 -9.63 58.10 35.56
CA LEU A 7 -8.38 57.95 36.35
C LEU A 7 -8.20 56.75 37.31
N THR A 8 -7.23 55.90 36.94
CA THR A 8 -6.13 55.21 37.69
C THR A 8 -5.86 55.56 39.17
N PRO A 9 -4.99 54.85 39.92
CA PRO A 9 -4.47 53.46 39.84
C PRO A 9 -4.49 52.74 41.23
N ALA A 10 -4.32 51.41 41.32
CA ALA A 10 -4.09 50.78 42.64
C ALA A 10 -3.29 49.46 42.61
N ASN A 11 -2.06 49.59 43.12
CA ASN A 11 -1.37 48.75 44.10
C ASN A 11 -1.14 47.24 43.91
N GLN A 12 0.16 46.94 43.98
CA GLN A 12 0.81 45.69 44.32
C GLN A 12 0.50 45.20 45.76
N ARG A 13 0.62 43.86 45.90
CA ARG A 13 0.90 43.05 47.10
C ARG A 13 -0.22 42.81 48.13
N ARG A 14 -0.70 41.55 48.15
CA ARG A 14 -0.59 40.69 49.35
C ARG A 14 -0.62 39.21 48.98
N CYS A 15 0.45 38.51 49.33
CA CYS A 15 0.52 37.05 49.33
C CYS A 15 -0.49 36.49 50.33
N GLN A 16 -1.37 35.60 49.89
CA GLN A 16 -1.87 34.52 50.74
C GLN A 16 -1.83 33.21 49.94
N LYS A 17 -1.12 32.24 50.52
CA LYS A 17 -0.99 30.87 50.06
C LYS A 17 -2.37 30.21 50.02
N VAL A 18 -2.77 29.72 48.86
CA VAL A 18 -3.76 28.63 48.76
C VAL A 18 -3.16 27.57 47.86
N LYS A 19 -3.15 26.33 48.37
CA LYS A 19 -2.59 25.13 47.77
C LYS A 19 -3.11 24.95 46.35
N LYS A 20 -2.22 24.99 45.37
CA LYS A 20 -2.45 24.36 44.06
C LYS A 20 -1.98 22.92 44.20
N ASP A 21 -2.92 21.99 44.21
CA ASP A 21 -2.62 20.63 43.80
C ASP A 21 -2.12 20.70 42.35
N PRO A 22 -0.90 20.23 42.04
CA PRO A 22 -0.49 20.14 40.66
C PRO A 22 -1.29 19.00 40.04
N VAL A 23 -2.19 19.36 39.13
CA VAL A 23 -2.60 18.51 38.02
C VAL A 23 -1.30 17.97 37.41
N LYS A 24 -0.98 16.71 37.72
CA LYS A 24 0.07 15.99 37.01
C LYS A 24 -0.37 15.94 35.56
N ASN A 25 0.38 16.66 34.73
CA ASN A 25 0.51 16.35 33.32
C ASN A 25 0.67 14.84 33.19
N ILE A 26 -0.24 14.20 32.45
CA ILE A 26 -0.02 12.85 31.94
C ILE A 26 1.03 13.03 30.84
N GLU A 27 2.29 13.10 31.26
CA GLU A 27 3.45 12.94 30.41
C GLU A 27 3.48 11.48 29.95
N LYS A 28 3.62 11.30 28.62
CA LYS A 28 4.22 10.16 27.92
C LYS A 28 4.50 8.92 28.78
N ASP A 29 3.63 7.92 28.68
CA ASP A 29 4.00 6.53 29.00
C ASP A 29 4.85 5.94 27.86
N ASP A 30 6.01 6.55 27.63
CA ASP A 30 7.21 5.84 27.16
C ASP A 30 7.90 5.31 28.43
N ASN A 31 7.41 4.21 28.98
CA ASN A 31 8.17 3.48 29.99
C ASN A 31 7.86 1.98 29.98
N MET A 32 8.45 1.33 28.98
CA MET A 32 8.98 -0.03 29.09
C MET A 32 9.98 -0.11 30.26
N SER A 33 9.48 -0.24 31.49
CA SER A 33 10.30 -0.61 32.64
C SER A 33 9.71 -1.81 33.36
N THR A 34 10.20 -3.00 33.01
CA THR A 34 10.39 -4.06 34.01
C THR A 34 11.84 -4.53 33.93
N LYS A 35 12.57 -4.37 35.04
CA LYS A 35 13.91 -4.93 35.22
C LYS A 35 13.82 -6.46 35.27
N LEU A 36 14.84 -7.10 34.66
CA LEU A 36 15.25 -8.52 34.70
C LEU A 36 14.43 -9.41 33.73
N ILE A 37 14.97 -9.98 32.65
CA ILE A 37 16.28 -10.65 32.44
C ILE A 37 16.70 -10.51 30.93
N HIS A 38 17.96 -10.10 30.67
CA HIS A 38 18.71 -10.05 29.38
C HIS A 38 18.05 -9.42 28.13
N LYS A 39 18.27 -8.11 27.95
CA LYS A 39 17.81 -7.32 26.80
C LYS A 39 18.75 -7.34 25.56
N GLU A 40 19.76 -8.20 25.50
CA GLU A 40 20.85 -8.05 24.50
C GLU A 40 21.05 -9.22 23.54
N ASP A 41 20.43 -10.39 23.76
CA ASP A 41 20.67 -11.56 22.90
C ASP A 41 19.38 -12.05 22.21
N ARG A 42 19.17 -11.53 20.99
CA ARG A 42 18.03 -11.86 20.13
C ARG A 42 17.82 -13.36 19.96
N LEU A 43 18.88 -14.16 19.80
CA LEU A 43 18.74 -15.61 19.62
C LEU A 43 18.30 -16.33 20.88
N LYS A 44 18.69 -15.84 22.07
CA LYS A 44 18.18 -16.38 23.34
C LYS A 44 16.70 -16.05 23.54
N ASN A 45 16.27 -14.86 23.13
CA ASN A 45 14.86 -14.46 23.18
C ASN A 45 14.01 -15.35 22.27
N ILE A 46 14.44 -15.55 21.01
CA ILE A 46 13.79 -16.47 20.08
C ILE A 46 13.75 -17.89 20.65
N LEU A 47 14.86 -18.37 21.23
CA LEU A 47 14.91 -19.71 21.83
C LEU A 47 13.92 -19.89 22.99
N ALA A 48 13.70 -18.84 23.80
CA ALA A 48 12.79 -18.88 24.94
C ALA A 48 11.31 -19.04 24.55
N VAL A 49 10.94 -18.63 23.33
CA VAL A 49 9.58 -18.72 22.81
C VAL A 49 9.33 -19.92 21.91
N CYS A 50 10.38 -20.70 21.62
CA CYS A 50 10.29 -21.89 20.76
C CYS A 50 10.04 -23.17 21.57
N ASP A 51 9.26 -24.09 21.01
CA ASP A 51 9.03 -25.42 21.58
C ASP A 51 10.34 -26.24 21.52
N PRO A 52 10.84 -26.78 22.65
CA PRO A 52 12.03 -27.64 22.70
C PRO A 52 11.99 -28.86 21.80
N LYS A 53 10.80 -29.31 21.39
CA LYS A 53 10.61 -30.45 20.47
C LYS A 53 10.76 -30.08 19.01
N SER A 54 10.88 -28.79 18.69
CA SER A 54 11.02 -28.33 17.30
C SER A 54 12.33 -28.82 16.68
N LYS A 55 12.30 -29.19 15.40
CA LYS A 55 13.46 -29.73 14.68
C LYS A 55 14.69 -28.80 14.73
N GLY A 56 14.48 -27.48 14.66
CA GLY A 56 15.52 -26.46 14.70
C GLY A 56 16.01 -26.08 16.09
N TYR A 57 15.37 -26.56 17.16
CA TYR A 57 15.60 -26.05 18.53
C TYR A 57 17.04 -26.29 19.02
N GLU A 58 17.55 -27.51 18.84
CA GLU A 58 18.90 -27.85 19.27
C GLU A 58 19.99 -27.10 18.48
N GLU A 59 19.73 -26.75 17.22
CA GLU A 59 20.66 -25.93 16.44
C GLU A 59 20.65 -24.48 16.93
N LEU A 60 19.47 -23.87 17.12
CA LEU A 60 19.35 -22.52 17.69
C LEU A 60 19.98 -22.44 19.10
N LYS A 61 19.83 -23.48 19.91
CA LYS A 61 20.45 -23.59 21.24
C LYS A 61 21.97 -23.66 21.19
N LYS A 62 22.55 -24.29 20.17
CA LYS A 62 24.01 -24.27 19.96
C LYS A 62 24.46 -22.89 19.51
N ILE A 63 23.77 -22.29 18.55
CA ILE A 63 24.13 -20.99 17.97
C ILE A 63 23.98 -19.85 19.00
N SER A 64 22.94 -19.87 19.82
CA SER A 64 22.69 -18.87 20.88
C SER A 64 23.76 -18.86 21.99
N ARG A 65 24.60 -19.90 22.09
CA ARG A 65 25.74 -19.98 23.02
C ARG A 65 27.04 -19.47 22.43
N LEU A 66 27.11 -19.25 21.11
CA LEU A 66 28.27 -18.69 20.44
C LEU A 66 28.37 -17.18 20.74
N GLY A 67 29.59 -16.66 20.77
CA GLY A 67 29.82 -15.21 20.91
C GLY A 67 29.44 -14.43 19.64
N ASP A 68 29.13 -13.15 19.78
CA ASP A 68 28.56 -12.31 18.70
C ASP A 68 29.48 -12.13 17.49
N THR A 69 30.79 -12.30 17.64
CA THR A 69 31.76 -12.26 16.55
C THR A 69 31.91 -13.59 15.81
N ASN A 70 31.20 -14.65 16.24
CA ASN A 70 31.30 -15.97 15.61
C ASN A 70 30.62 -15.96 14.23
N PRO A 71 31.31 -16.36 13.14
CA PRO A 71 30.75 -16.34 11.78
C PRO A 71 29.44 -17.12 11.67
N ARG A 72 29.34 -18.27 12.32
CA ARG A 72 28.17 -19.15 12.27
C ARG A 72 26.94 -18.53 12.93
N ARG A 73 27.13 -17.70 13.96
CA ARG A 73 26.07 -16.92 14.60
C ARG A 73 25.64 -15.74 13.74
N ILE A 74 26.59 -15.04 13.14
CA ILE A 74 26.34 -13.94 12.21
C ILE A 74 25.55 -14.44 11.00
N ASP A 75 25.96 -15.55 10.40
CA ASP A 75 25.29 -16.14 9.24
C ASP A 75 23.86 -16.58 9.57
N TYR A 76 23.64 -17.17 10.75
CA TYR A 76 22.28 -17.52 11.20
C TYR A 76 21.40 -16.28 11.36
N LEU A 77 21.91 -15.21 11.98
CA LEU A 77 21.17 -13.95 12.13
C LEU A 77 20.85 -13.32 10.77
N ARG A 78 21.79 -13.32 9.82
CA ARG A 78 21.55 -12.85 8.45
C ARG A 78 20.48 -13.68 7.74
N ALA A 79 20.54 -15.00 7.86
CA ALA A 79 19.52 -15.88 7.29
C ALA A 79 18.15 -15.64 7.94
N PHE A 80 18.12 -15.42 9.26
CA PHE A 80 16.90 -15.07 9.99
C PHE A 80 16.32 -13.74 9.52
N ASP A 81 17.14 -12.71 9.36
CA ASP A 81 16.73 -11.39 8.87
C ASP A 81 16.22 -11.44 7.43
N SER A 82 16.89 -12.21 6.57
CA SER A 82 16.43 -12.42 5.19
C SER A 82 15.09 -13.15 5.14
N SER A 83 14.90 -14.16 5.99
CA SER A 83 13.63 -14.91 6.13
C SER A 83 12.52 -13.99 6.66
N ALA A 84 12.85 -13.17 7.66
CA ALA A 84 11.99 -12.12 8.20
C ALA A 84 11.46 -11.17 7.13
N GLU A 85 12.34 -10.64 6.30
CA GLU A 85 11.99 -9.73 5.22
C GLU A 85 11.06 -10.40 4.19
N ASP A 86 11.41 -11.61 3.73
CA ASP A 86 10.63 -12.34 2.74
C ASP A 86 9.25 -12.78 3.27
N VAL A 87 9.20 -13.30 4.50
CA VAL A 87 7.95 -13.71 5.15
C VAL A 87 7.05 -12.51 5.40
N THR A 88 7.57 -11.36 5.83
CA THR A 88 6.78 -10.14 5.99
C THR A 88 6.18 -9.70 4.67
N LYS A 89 6.97 -9.69 3.58
CA LYS A 89 6.46 -9.42 2.22
C LYS A 89 5.32 -10.36 1.85
N ARG A 90 5.49 -11.68 2.01
CA ARG A 90 4.45 -12.66 1.70
C ARG A 90 3.20 -12.55 2.58
N SER A 91 3.38 -12.30 3.87
CA SER A 91 2.28 -12.33 4.85
C SER A 91 1.32 -11.16 4.72
N LEU A 92 1.82 -9.99 4.31
CA LEU A 92 0.99 -8.80 4.12
C LEU A 92 0.25 -8.82 2.78
N ILE A 93 0.89 -9.32 1.72
CA ILE A 93 0.28 -9.52 0.41
C ILE A 93 -0.85 -10.57 0.48
N ALA A 94 -0.66 -11.61 1.31
CA ALA A 94 -1.69 -12.61 1.57
C ALA A 94 -2.97 -12.04 2.23
N ARG A 95 -2.91 -10.88 2.90
CA ARG A 95 -4.11 -10.22 3.46
C ARG A 95 -4.90 -9.41 2.46
N GLY A 96 -4.23 -8.85 1.46
CA GLY A 96 -4.89 -8.14 0.37
C GLY A 96 -5.52 -9.11 -0.63
N ASN A 97 -4.79 -10.19 -0.95
CA ASN A 97 -5.12 -11.08 -2.05
C ASN A 97 -6.24 -12.07 -1.73
N THR A 98 -7.47 -11.56 -1.66
CA THR A 98 -8.66 -12.34 -1.95
C THR A 98 -8.92 -12.28 -3.46
N ILE A 99 -8.28 -13.13 -4.27
CA ILE A 99 -8.70 -13.32 -5.68
C ILE A 99 -8.96 -14.79 -5.99
N SER A 100 -10.07 -15.03 -6.67
CA SER A 100 -10.27 -16.17 -7.56
C SER A 100 -9.43 -16.03 -8.83
N THR A 101 -8.16 -16.47 -8.77
CA THR A 101 -7.29 -16.92 -9.89
C THR A 101 -6.80 -15.87 -10.93
N PRO A 102 -5.87 -16.22 -11.85
CA PRO A 102 -4.44 -16.39 -11.63
C PRO A 102 -3.62 -15.41 -12.50
N GLN A 103 -2.79 -14.55 -11.90
CA GLN A 103 -1.84 -13.75 -12.66
C GLN A 103 -0.52 -14.51 -12.84
N THR A 104 -0.31 -15.03 -14.04
CA THR A 104 1.03 -15.28 -14.57
C THR A 104 1.65 -13.93 -14.96
N GLN A 105 2.65 -13.46 -14.21
CA GLN A 105 3.63 -12.51 -14.72
C GLN A 105 5.04 -13.00 -14.43
N THR A 106 5.72 -13.37 -15.52
CA THR A 106 7.16 -13.33 -15.87
C THR A 106 8.29 -13.71 -14.90
N ASP A 107 8.09 -13.84 -13.59
CA ASP A 107 9.18 -14.18 -12.66
C ASP A 107 9.04 -15.57 -12.01
N GLY A 108 8.11 -16.40 -12.48
CA GLY A 108 7.99 -17.80 -12.04
C GLY A 108 7.60 -18.02 -10.57
N VAL A 109 7.43 -16.96 -9.78
CA VAL A 109 6.95 -17.05 -8.40
C VAL A 109 5.42 -17.04 -8.40
N VAL A 110 4.83 -18.22 -8.53
CA VAL A 110 3.42 -18.45 -8.19
C VAL A 110 3.26 -18.13 -6.71
N ARG A 111 2.70 -16.96 -6.38
CA ARG A 111 2.31 -16.66 -5.01
C ARG A 111 1.02 -17.43 -4.72
N ASP A 112 1.14 -18.51 -3.96
CA ASP A 112 0.00 -19.25 -3.41
C ASP A 112 -0.89 -18.29 -2.62
N MET A 113 -1.95 -17.78 -3.25
CA MET A 113 -2.94 -16.94 -2.59
C MET A 113 -3.75 -17.82 -1.64
N GLN A 114 -3.82 -17.43 -0.36
CA GLN A 114 -4.57 -18.17 0.65
C GLN A 114 -6.07 -18.11 0.31
N LYS A 115 -6.70 -19.26 0.10
CA LYS A 115 -8.16 -19.33 0.00
C LYS A 115 -8.77 -18.85 1.32
N PRO A 116 -9.87 -18.08 1.29
CA PRO A 116 -10.61 -17.74 2.50
C PRO A 116 -10.90 -19.01 3.30
N MET A 117 -10.65 -18.94 4.60
CA MET A 117 -10.98 -20.04 5.49
C MET A 117 -12.48 -20.34 5.39
N ASP A 118 -12.82 -21.63 5.36
CA ASP A 118 -14.21 -22.08 5.33
C ASP A 118 -15.03 -21.46 6.48
N ARG A 119 -16.29 -21.11 6.20
CA ARG A 119 -17.17 -20.41 7.14
C ARG A 119 -17.34 -21.18 8.45
N GLU A 120 -17.39 -22.51 8.41
CA GLU A 120 -17.53 -23.34 9.60
C GLU A 120 -16.27 -23.28 10.46
N VAL A 121 -15.10 -23.35 9.83
CA VAL A 121 -13.80 -23.25 10.52
C VAL A 121 -13.60 -21.86 11.10
N ARG A 122 -13.99 -20.81 10.37
CA ARG A 122 -14.00 -19.42 10.85
C ARG A 122 -14.88 -19.26 12.08
N ASN A 123 -16.14 -19.71 12.02
CA ASN A 123 -17.08 -19.59 13.12
C ASN A 123 -16.61 -20.39 14.35
N LYS A 124 -16.04 -21.59 14.16
CA LYS A 124 -15.41 -22.35 15.25
C LYS A 124 -14.25 -21.59 15.90
N THR A 125 -13.46 -20.86 15.12
CA THR A 125 -12.32 -20.07 15.62
C THR A 125 -12.81 -18.82 16.36
N LEU A 126 -13.81 -18.11 15.83
CA LEU A 126 -14.47 -17.00 16.50
C LEU A 126 -15.10 -17.45 17.83
N GLN A 127 -15.70 -18.64 17.86
CA GLN A 127 -16.27 -19.18 19.11
C GLN A 127 -15.20 -19.52 20.14
N LYS A 128 -14.07 -20.08 19.72
CA LYS A 128 -12.92 -20.30 20.61
C LYS A 128 -12.43 -18.97 21.20
N LEU A 129 -12.31 -17.92 20.37
CA LEU A 129 -11.98 -16.58 20.84
C LEU A 129 -13.01 -16.08 21.88
N ALA A 130 -14.29 -16.20 21.58
CA ALA A 130 -15.36 -15.77 22.49
C ALA A 130 -15.29 -16.48 23.84
N VAL A 131 -15.17 -17.81 23.83
CA VAL A 131 -15.08 -18.64 25.05
C VAL A 131 -13.82 -18.31 25.83
N SER A 132 -12.68 -18.16 25.16
CA SER A 132 -11.40 -17.87 25.83
C SER A 132 -11.37 -16.49 26.51
N ILE A 133 -12.08 -15.49 25.97
CA ILE A 133 -12.15 -14.13 26.55
C ILE A 133 -13.27 -14.02 27.57
N THR A 134 -14.45 -14.53 27.24
CA THR A 134 -15.68 -14.25 27.99
C THR A 134 -16.10 -15.40 28.91
N GLY A 135 -15.55 -16.59 28.72
CA GLY A 135 -16.00 -17.83 29.35
C GLY A 135 -17.30 -18.38 28.79
N ASN A 136 -17.88 -17.76 27.76
CA ASN A 136 -19.18 -18.11 27.22
C ASN A 136 -19.12 -18.29 25.70
N GLU A 137 -20.01 -19.15 25.22
CA GLU A 137 -20.41 -19.14 23.83
C GLU A 137 -21.24 -17.88 23.52
N VAL A 138 -21.05 -17.33 22.32
CA VAL A 138 -21.73 -16.12 21.85
C VAL A 138 -22.47 -16.38 20.54
N GLU A 139 -23.48 -15.57 20.28
CA GLU A 139 -24.12 -15.42 18.98
C GLU A 139 -23.21 -14.60 18.06
N ILE A 140 -22.78 -15.19 16.93
CA ILE A 140 -21.95 -14.51 15.93
C ILE A 140 -22.86 -13.85 14.89
N ILE A 141 -22.71 -12.54 14.71
CA ILE A 141 -23.50 -11.70 13.81
C ILE A 141 -22.56 -11.05 12.79
N GLU A 142 -22.78 -11.34 11.51
CA GLU A 142 -21.94 -10.79 10.42
C GLU A 142 -22.47 -9.42 9.97
N CYS A 143 -21.61 -8.41 10.03
CA CYS A 143 -21.84 -7.07 9.50
C CYS A 143 -21.30 -6.99 8.08
N LYS A 144 -22.15 -6.60 7.13
CA LYS A 144 -21.76 -6.44 5.71
C LYS A 144 -21.11 -5.09 5.43
N THR A 145 -21.46 -4.07 6.21
CA THR A 145 -20.98 -2.70 6.03
C THR A 145 -20.29 -2.23 7.30
N TRP A 146 -19.26 -1.40 7.15
CA TRP A 146 -18.62 -0.66 8.22
C TRP A 146 -19.65 0.10 9.04
N SER A 147 -20.61 0.74 8.36
CA SER A 147 -21.68 1.47 9.04
C SER A 147 -22.51 0.58 9.98
N ALA A 148 -22.93 -0.60 9.52
CA ALA A 148 -23.66 -1.56 10.36
C ALA A 148 -22.80 -2.09 11.52
N PHE A 149 -21.49 -2.30 11.28
CA PHE A 149 -20.56 -2.67 12.32
C PHE A 149 -20.42 -1.58 13.39
N MET A 150 -20.31 -0.31 12.97
CA MET A 150 -20.23 0.83 13.88
C MET A 150 -21.50 0.99 14.72
N GLU A 151 -22.68 0.81 14.12
CA GLU A 151 -23.95 0.83 14.85
C GLU A 151 -24.01 -0.29 15.90
N SER A 152 -23.50 -1.48 15.58
CA SER A 152 -23.47 -2.63 16.50
C SER A 152 -22.69 -2.36 17.79
N ARG A 153 -21.78 -1.37 17.81
CA ARG A 153 -21.02 -0.98 19.01
C ARG A 153 -21.91 -0.38 20.10
N ASN A 154 -23.10 0.11 19.72
CA ASN A 154 -24.10 0.61 20.65
C ASN A 154 -25.00 -0.51 21.22
N ASP A 155 -24.79 -1.78 20.82
CA ASP A 155 -25.48 -2.90 21.45
C ASP A 155 -25.13 -2.94 22.95
N HIS A 156 -26.17 -3.05 23.77
CA HIS A 156 -26.06 -3.02 25.22
C HIS A 156 -25.11 -4.10 25.78
N ASP A 157 -25.05 -5.30 25.19
CA ASP A 157 -24.10 -6.35 25.59
C ASP A 157 -22.65 -5.94 25.33
N ILE A 158 -22.38 -5.29 24.19
CA ILE A 158 -21.05 -4.77 23.84
C ILE A 158 -20.67 -3.64 24.81
N MET A 159 -21.53 -2.63 24.94
CA MET A 159 -21.29 -1.46 25.81
C MET A 159 -21.04 -1.86 27.27
N LYS A 160 -21.82 -2.81 27.81
CA LYS A 160 -21.71 -3.25 29.20
C LYS A 160 -20.40 -3.98 29.49
N ASN A 161 -19.86 -4.71 28.51
CA ASN A 161 -18.70 -5.58 28.72
C ASN A 161 -17.38 -4.98 28.23
N ARG A 162 -17.40 -3.81 27.61
CA ARG A 162 -16.23 -3.14 27.00
C ARG A 162 -14.95 -3.12 27.85
N THR A 163 -15.05 -2.73 29.12
CA THR A 163 -13.91 -2.60 30.03
C THR A 163 -13.32 -3.97 30.36
N PHE A 164 -14.20 -4.97 30.54
CA PHE A 164 -13.80 -6.33 30.82
C PHE A 164 -13.06 -6.94 29.62
N ILE A 165 -13.63 -6.83 28.41
CA ILE A 165 -13.03 -7.37 27.18
C ILE A 165 -11.67 -6.71 26.90
N THR A 166 -11.59 -5.38 26.98
CA THR A 166 -10.34 -4.64 26.81
C THR A 166 -9.26 -5.08 27.79
N LYS A 167 -9.64 -5.31 29.06
CA LYS A 167 -8.72 -5.83 30.07
C LYS A 167 -8.24 -7.24 29.72
N GLN A 168 -9.14 -8.14 29.33
CA GLN A 168 -8.76 -9.50 28.94
C GLN A 168 -7.81 -9.52 27.74
N LEU A 169 -8.10 -8.74 26.69
CA LEU A 169 -7.22 -8.65 25.51
C LEU A 169 -5.82 -8.18 25.89
N ASN A 170 -5.71 -7.13 26.70
CA ASN A 170 -4.42 -6.60 27.10
C ASN A 170 -3.66 -7.53 28.06
N GLU A 171 -4.32 -8.10 29.06
CA GLU A 171 -3.66 -8.88 30.10
C GLU A 171 -3.39 -10.33 29.68
N VAL A 172 -4.28 -10.95 28.90
CA VAL A 172 -4.20 -12.37 28.52
C VAL A 172 -3.47 -12.58 27.20
N TYR A 173 -3.65 -11.68 26.22
CA TYR A 173 -3.10 -11.87 24.87
C TYR A 173 -1.92 -10.95 24.60
N ARG A 174 -2.11 -9.63 24.79
CA ARG A 174 -1.07 -8.65 24.47
C ARG A 174 0.14 -8.78 25.37
N LYS A 175 -0.07 -8.86 26.70
CA LYS A 175 1.02 -8.90 27.67
C LYS A 175 1.97 -10.09 27.49
N PRO A 176 1.50 -11.34 27.29
CA PRO A 176 2.41 -12.45 26.98
C PRO A 176 3.20 -12.24 25.69
N PHE A 177 2.58 -11.68 24.65
CA PHE A 177 3.28 -11.32 23.41
C PHE A 177 4.37 -10.28 23.68
N THR A 178 4.03 -9.12 24.25
CA THR A 178 4.99 -8.01 24.44
C THR A 178 6.09 -8.32 25.47
N ASN A 179 5.84 -9.25 26.39
CA ASN A 179 6.84 -9.70 27.36
C ASN A 179 7.88 -10.65 26.75
N LEU A 180 7.55 -11.32 25.65
CA LEU A 180 8.34 -12.42 25.09
C LEU A 180 8.87 -12.13 23.68
N ILE A 181 8.24 -11.22 22.96
CA ILE A 181 8.61 -10.80 21.61
C ILE A 181 8.78 -9.28 21.62
N HIS A 182 10.00 -8.84 21.32
CA HIS A 182 10.34 -7.43 21.25
C HIS A 182 10.22 -6.90 19.81
N THR A 183 10.11 -5.57 19.67
CA THR A 183 10.10 -4.91 18.36
C THR A 183 11.34 -5.24 17.53
N SER A 184 12.50 -5.45 18.17
CA SER A 184 13.75 -5.88 17.52
C SER A 184 13.74 -7.33 17.02
N ASP A 185 12.81 -8.15 17.50
CA ASP A 185 12.62 -9.53 17.05
C ASP A 185 11.73 -9.58 15.81
N MET A 186 11.03 -8.47 15.51
CA MET A 186 10.18 -8.29 14.34
C MET A 186 10.93 -7.61 13.20
N PRO A 187 10.52 -7.83 11.94
CA PRO A 187 11.16 -7.19 10.79
C PRO A 187 10.97 -5.67 10.82
N THR A 188 11.99 -4.91 10.41
CA THR A 188 12.02 -3.44 10.52
C THR A 188 10.81 -2.78 9.86
N ASP A 189 10.39 -3.27 8.69
CA ASP A 189 9.29 -2.71 7.92
C ASP A 189 7.90 -3.20 8.38
N TYR A 190 7.83 -4.17 9.30
CA TYR A 190 6.55 -4.75 9.74
C TYR A 190 5.56 -3.68 10.23
N ARG A 191 6.05 -2.72 11.03
CA ARG A 191 5.22 -1.66 11.59
C ARG A 191 4.71 -0.73 10.49
N ASP A 192 5.58 -0.27 9.60
CA ASP A 192 5.20 0.68 8.55
C ASP A 192 4.22 0.03 7.56
N LEU A 193 4.40 -1.25 7.27
CA LEU A 193 3.51 -1.99 6.39
C LEU A 193 2.16 -2.32 7.06
N HIS A 194 2.15 -2.66 8.35
CA HIS A 194 0.92 -2.81 9.13
C HIS A 194 0.14 -1.48 9.20
N LEU A 195 0.85 -0.36 9.44
CA LEU A 195 0.28 0.98 9.42
C LEU A 195 -0.28 1.35 8.03
N ALA A 196 0.38 0.94 6.95
CA ALA A 196 -0.12 1.17 5.59
C ALA A 196 -1.46 0.46 5.37
N TYR A 197 -1.59 -0.80 5.81
CA TYR A 197 -2.82 -1.58 5.68
C TYR A 197 -4.00 -0.93 6.42
N ILE A 198 -3.81 -0.54 7.69
CA ILE A 198 -4.91 0.05 8.50
C ILE A 198 -5.33 1.44 8.03
N ARG A 199 -4.45 2.16 7.33
CA ARG A 199 -4.76 3.51 6.79
C ARG A 199 -5.61 3.49 5.53
N LEU A 200 -5.67 2.35 4.83
CA LEU A 200 -6.36 2.24 3.53
C LEU A 200 -7.82 2.73 3.56
N PRO A 201 -8.67 2.35 4.54
CA PRO A 201 -10.04 2.85 4.59
C PRO A 201 -10.12 4.37 4.71
N SER A 202 -9.26 4.98 5.54
CA SER A 202 -9.19 6.44 5.68
C SER A 202 -8.70 7.11 4.39
N SER A 203 -7.70 6.55 3.73
CA SER A 203 -7.20 7.05 2.44
C SER A 203 -8.27 6.98 1.35
N ILE A 204 -9.10 5.93 1.33
CA ILE A 204 -10.23 5.81 0.40
C ILE A 204 -11.31 6.86 0.70
N ALA A 205 -11.64 7.07 1.98
CA ALA A 205 -12.60 8.10 2.37
C ALA A 205 -12.11 9.51 1.98
N GLU A 206 -10.81 9.79 2.14
CA GLU A 206 -10.18 11.04 1.69
C GLU A 206 -10.21 11.19 0.17
N LEU A 207 -9.94 10.11 -0.60
CA LEU A 207 -10.07 10.11 -2.05
C LEU A 207 -11.50 10.48 -2.46
N ILE A 208 -12.51 9.77 -1.92
CA ILE A 208 -13.92 10.00 -2.26
C ILE A 208 -14.32 11.45 -1.96
N LYS A 209 -13.88 12.00 -0.83
CA LYS A 209 -14.17 13.38 -0.45
C LYS A 209 -13.48 14.43 -1.33
N SER A 210 -12.30 14.12 -1.85
CA SER A 210 -11.46 15.07 -2.60
C SER A 210 -11.58 14.96 -4.12
N ASN A 211 -12.14 13.86 -4.63
CA ASN A 211 -12.28 13.58 -6.06
C ASN A 211 -13.75 13.44 -6.45
N LYS A 212 -14.24 14.37 -7.29
CA LYS A 212 -15.65 14.41 -7.72
C LYS A 212 -16.11 13.18 -8.51
N ASP A 213 -15.21 12.59 -9.29
CA ASP A 213 -15.56 11.38 -10.06
C ASP A 213 -15.64 10.17 -9.13
N ALA A 214 -14.72 10.06 -8.17
CA ALA A 214 -14.80 9.05 -7.11
C ALA A 214 -16.06 9.22 -6.24
N GLU A 215 -16.42 10.47 -5.90
CA GLU A 215 -17.67 10.78 -5.17
C GLU A 215 -18.91 10.34 -5.96
N LYS A 216 -18.93 10.59 -7.28
CA LYS A 216 -20.03 10.21 -8.15
C LYS A 216 -20.17 8.69 -8.30
N GLU A 217 -19.05 7.98 -8.47
CA GLU A 217 -19.04 6.51 -8.50
C GLU A 217 -19.50 5.94 -7.16
N TYR A 218 -18.99 6.49 -6.05
CA TYR A 218 -19.40 6.12 -4.70
C TYR A 218 -20.91 6.30 -4.49
N GLU A 219 -21.49 7.46 -4.82
CA GLU A 219 -22.93 7.70 -4.67
C GLU A 219 -23.82 6.79 -5.53
N ALA A 220 -23.29 6.25 -6.65
CA ALA A 220 -24.01 5.27 -7.46
C ALA A 220 -24.10 3.88 -6.79
N HIS A 221 -23.14 3.55 -5.93
CA HIS A 221 -23.05 2.26 -5.23
C HIS A 221 -23.50 2.33 -3.76
N ARG A 222 -23.51 3.53 -3.18
CA ARG A 222 -23.88 3.76 -1.79
C ARG A 222 -25.32 3.33 -1.55
N THR A 223 -25.50 2.37 -0.64
CA THR A 223 -26.82 2.15 -0.05
C THR A 223 -27.14 3.39 0.79
N LYS A 224 -28.21 4.13 0.47
CA LYS A 224 -28.65 5.32 1.26
C LYS A 224 -28.87 4.92 2.71
N ILE A 225 -27.85 5.11 3.55
CA ILE A 225 -27.98 5.03 5.00
C ILE A 225 -28.42 6.42 5.45
N LEU A 226 -29.62 6.48 6.04
CA LEU A 226 -30.21 7.68 6.63
C LEU A 226 -29.33 8.15 7.80
N GLY A 227 -28.49 9.15 7.53
CA GLY A 227 -27.94 10.12 8.48
C GLY A 227 -27.08 9.60 9.63
N PHE A 228 -25.83 10.06 9.71
CA PHE A 228 -25.17 10.24 11.00
C PHE A 228 -24.39 11.55 11.05
N ASP A 229 -24.43 12.15 12.25
CA ASP A 229 -23.81 13.40 12.66
C ASP A 229 -22.28 13.26 12.77
N ASN A 230 -21.57 14.38 12.78
CA ASN A 230 -20.12 14.54 12.61
C ASN A 230 -19.20 13.92 13.70
N SER A 231 -19.57 12.82 14.36
CA SER A 231 -18.69 12.06 15.28
C SER A 231 -17.84 10.98 14.58
N TYR A 232 -17.85 10.97 13.24
CA TYR A 232 -17.20 10.02 12.33
C TYR A 232 -15.68 9.79 12.56
N PHE A 233 -14.99 10.67 13.31
CA PHE A 233 -13.55 10.53 13.62
C PHE A 233 -13.17 10.69 15.11
N THR A 234 -14.13 10.65 16.03
CA THR A 234 -13.86 10.81 17.47
C THR A 234 -14.38 9.64 18.28
N ILE A 235 -13.79 8.46 18.12
CA ILE A 235 -13.97 7.37 19.09
C ILE A 235 -12.63 6.66 19.36
N GLN A 236 -11.86 7.21 20.29
CA GLN A 236 -11.19 6.33 21.26
C GLN A 236 -12.28 5.47 21.91
N GLU A 237 -12.02 4.17 22.11
CA GLU A 237 -12.84 3.16 22.84
C GLU A 237 -13.51 2.03 22.00
N ASN A 238 -13.07 0.79 22.28
CA ASN A 238 -13.71 -0.53 22.02
C ASN A 238 -13.74 -1.13 20.61
N GLU A 239 -12.58 -1.27 19.99
CA GLU A 239 -12.45 -2.04 18.75
C GLU A 239 -11.45 -3.17 18.96
N ILE A 240 -11.82 -4.39 18.54
CA ILE A 240 -10.85 -5.43 18.17
C ILE A 240 -10.71 -5.27 16.65
N ASP A 241 -10.10 -4.16 16.24
CA ASP A 241 -9.67 -3.93 14.87
C ASP A 241 -8.23 -4.42 14.71
N VAL A 242 -7.82 -4.58 13.46
CA VAL A 242 -6.43 -4.85 13.09
C VAL A 242 -5.47 -3.85 13.75
N GLU A 243 -5.89 -2.59 13.96
CA GLU A 243 -5.08 -1.53 14.57
C GLU A 243 -4.75 -1.78 16.07
N ARG A 244 -5.68 -2.35 16.84
CA ARG A 244 -5.51 -2.63 18.29
C ARG A 244 -5.10 -4.07 18.57
N CYS A 245 -5.12 -4.91 17.54
CA CYS A 245 -4.71 -6.31 17.55
C CYS A 245 -3.41 -6.57 16.78
N ASP A 246 -2.55 -5.55 16.67
CA ASP A 246 -1.19 -5.61 16.12
C ASP A 246 -0.38 -6.83 16.59
N PHE A 247 -0.61 -7.29 17.82
CA PHE A 247 0.04 -8.47 18.41
C PHE A 247 -0.42 -9.80 17.81
N PHE A 248 -1.67 -9.93 17.35
CA PHE A 248 -2.13 -11.14 16.64
C PHE A 248 -1.42 -11.26 15.29
N ASP A 249 -1.30 -10.14 14.60
CA ASP A 249 -0.57 -10.05 13.33
C ASP A 249 0.92 -10.27 13.51
N GLY A 250 1.47 -9.72 14.59
CA GLY A 250 2.87 -9.83 14.94
C GLY A 250 3.23 -11.28 15.25
N ILE A 251 2.41 -11.97 16.04
CA ILE A 251 2.69 -13.37 16.40
C ILE A 251 2.55 -14.33 15.20
N ILE A 252 1.62 -14.08 14.28
CA ILE A 252 1.49 -14.88 13.04
C ILE A 252 2.72 -14.72 12.17
N THR A 253 3.12 -13.46 11.95
CA THR A 253 4.30 -13.13 11.14
C THR A 253 5.53 -13.78 11.76
N PHE A 254 5.72 -13.62 13.07
CA PHE A 254 6.81 -14.25 13.80
C PHE A 254 6.76 -15.79 13.75
N GLU A 255 5.58 -16.41 13.89
CA GLU A 255 5.41 -17.87 13.75
C GLU A 255 5.90 -18.36 12.38
N ARG A 256 5.60 -17.61 11.31
CA ARG A 256 6.02 -17.96 9.95
C ARG A 256 7.53 -17.84 9.77
N ILE A 257 8.16 -16.80 10.33
CA ILE A 257 9.61 -16.61 10.28
C ILE A 257 10.32 -17.79 10.96
N ILE A 258 9.96 -18.10 12.21
CA ILE A 258 10.64 -19.16 12.95
C ILE A 258 10.43 -20.55 12.30
N LYS A 259 9.30 -20.76 11.61
CA LYS A 259 9.03 -21.99 10.85
C LYS A 259 10.03 -22.25 9.73
N GLU A 260 10.55 -21.22 9.07
CA GLU A 260 11.58 -21.38 8.02
C GLU A 260 12.88 -21.95 8.59
N HIS A 261 13.09 -21.80 9.90
CA HIS A 261 14.21 -22.36 10.63
C HIS A 261 13.85 -23.68 11.35
N GLY A 262 12.70 -24.28 11.04
CA GLY A 262 12.24 -25.53 11.65
C GLY A 262 11.85 -25.40 13.13
N LEU A 263 11.45 -24.20 13.56
CA LEU A 263 11.02 -23.90 14.92
C LEU A 263 9.49 -23.75 15.02
N GLU A 264 8.93 -24.02 16.18
CA GLU A 264 7.51 -23.79 16.50
C GLU A 264 7.35 -22.97 17.78
N LEU A 265 6.25 -22.21 17.89
CA LEU A 265 5.90 -21.48 19.10
C LEU A 265 5.51 -22.42 20.25
N THR A 266 5.85 -22.05 21.49
CA THR A 266 5.47 -22.79 22.70
C THR A 266 4.21 -22.23 23.38
N GLY A 267 3.48 -23.13 24.08
CA GLY A 267 2.45 -22.79 25.06
C GLY A 267 1.43 -21.75 24.59
N LYS A 268 1.30 -20.67 25.38
CA LYS A 268 0.33 -19.58 25.14
C LYS A 268 0.56 -18.84 23.83
N LEU A 269 1.79 -18.70 23.35
CA LEU A 269 2.07 -17.99 22.09
C LEU A 269 1.51 -18.75 20.87
N LYS A 270 1.54 -20.09 20.89
CA LYS A 270 0.91 -20.93 19.85
C LYS A 270 -0.62 -20.77 19.83
N GLU A 271 -1.23 -20.63 21.01
CA GLU A 271 -2.67 -20.36 21.14
C GLU A 271 -3.04 -18.97 20.59
N ILE A 272 -2.28 -17.93 20.97
CA ILE A 272 -2.45 -16.56 20.45
C ILE A 272 -2.30 -16.55 18.92
N SER A 273 -1.28 -17.22 18.37
CA SER A 273 -1.09 -17.37 16.92
C SER A 273 -2.26 -18.08 16.23
N THR A 274 -2.77 -19.15 16.85
CA THR A 274 -3.92 -19.90 16.31
C THR A 274 -5.18 -19.04 16.26
N ILE A 275 -5.41 -18.22 17.28
CA ILE A 275 -6.51 -17.26 17.30
C ILE A 275 -6.27 -16.15 16.28
N GLY A 276 -5.05 -15.60 16.21
CA GLY A 276 -4.70 -14.54 15.27
C GLY A 276 -4.95 -14.92 13.82
N LYS A 277 -4.82 -16.20 13.46
CA LYS A 277 -5.17 -16.72 12.12
C LYS A 277 -6.62 -16.42 11.71
N LEU A 278 -7.52 -16.02 12.61
CA LEU A 278 -8.85 -15.52 12.25
C LEU A 278 -8.78 -14.28 11.34
N PHE A 279 -7.76 -13.43 11.46
CA PHE A 279 -7.62 -12.25 10.62
C PHE A 279 -7.08 -12.59 9.21
N GLU A 280 -6.69 -13.85 8.98
CA GLU A 280 -6.43 -14.41 7.65
C GLU A 280 -7.74 -14.85 6.94
N THR A 281 -8.92 -14.66 7.55
CA THR A 281 -10.20 -15.28 7.12
C THR A 281 -11.24 -14.32 6.54
N ASN A 282 -10.77 -13.20 6.00
CA ASN A 282 -11.62 -12.09 5.56
C ASN A 282 -12.39 -11.46 6.73
N ILE A 283 -11.80 -11.39 7.92
CA ILE A 283 -12.34 -10.62 9.04
C ILE A 283 -11.46 -9.40 9.26
N HIS A 284 -12.09 -8.23 9.25
CA HIS A 284 -11.43 -6.95 9.43
C HIS A 284 -11.52 -6.44 10.87
N ALA A 285 -12.70 -6.59 11.49
CA ALA A 285 -12.92 -6.11 12.84
C ALA A 285 -13.94 -6.97 13.59
N VAL A 286 -13.82 -7.00 14.91
CA VAL A 286 -14.72 -7.71 15.81
C VAL A 286 -15.15 -6.78 16.95
N ALA A 287 -16.45 -6.78 17.27
CA ALA A 287 -16.98 -6.19 18.49
C ALA A 287 -17.56 -7.31 19.36
N LEU A 288 -16.95 -7.55 20.53
CA LEU A 288 -17.25 -8.68 21.39
C LEU A 288 -17.94 -8.26 22.70
N GLY A 289 -19.06 -8.91 22.99
CA GLY A 289 -19.74 -8.90 24.28
C GLY A 289 -19.73 -10.30 24.92
N LYS A 290 -20.54 -10.50 25.97
CA LYS A 290 -20.64 -11.83 26.63
C LYS A 290 -21.70 -12.74 26.01
N LYS A 291 -22.58 -12.18 25.19
CA LYS A 291 -23.67 -12.88 24.53
C LYS A 291 -23.57 -12.79 23.02
N ARG A 292 -23.03 -11.68 22.49
CA ARG A 292 -22.95 -11.41 21.05
C ARG A 292 -21.53 -11.06 20.61
N MET A 293 -21.22 -11.43 19.39
CA MET A 293 -20.03 -11.00 18.67
C MET A 293 -20.44 -10.49 17.30
N TYR A 294 -20.20 -9.22 17.03
CA TYR A 294 -20.35 -8.63 15.71
C TYR A 294 -19.04 -8.70 14.96
N VAL A 295 -19.10 -9.11 13.70
CA VAL A 295 -17.91 -9.40 12.90
C VAL A 295 -18.04 -8.68 11.57
N LEU A 296 -17.07 -7.81 11.26
CA LEU A 296 -16.98 -7.13 9.97
C LEU A 296 -16.08 -7.93 9.02
N GLN A 297 -16.58 -8.21 7.83
CA GLN A 297 -15.78 -8.84 6.78
C GLN A 297 -14.77 -7.86 6.18
N SER A 298 -13.59 -8.36 5.80
CA SER A 298 -12.57 -7.57 5.11
C SER A 298 -13.01 -7.17 3.72
N PRO A 299 -12.70 -5.92 3.29
CA PRO A 299 -12.80 -5.56 1.89
C PRO A 299 -11.80 -6.40 1.07
N LEU A 300 -12.10 -6.59 -0.21
CA LEU A 300 -11.16 -7.11 -1.19
C LEU A 300 -10.12 -6.04 -1.48
N MET A 301 -8.83 -6.39 -1.52
CA MET A 301 -7.73 -5.42 -1.66
C MET A 301 -6.53 -5.94 -2.45
N LEU A 302 -6.37 -5.54 -3.70
CA LEU A 302 -5.24 -5.98 -4.52
C LEU A 302 -4.07 -5.02 -4.33
N ILE A 303 -3.00 -5.54 -3.73
CA ILE A 303 -1.84 -4.77 -3.30
C ILE A 303 -0.61 -5.28 -4.05
N GLU A 304 0.11 -4.37 -4.68
CA GLU A 304 1.45 -4.61 -5.19
C GLU A 304 2.51 -4.09 -4.22
N GLN A 305 3.70 -4.67 -4.32
CA GLN A 305 4.89 -4.09 -3.72
C GLN A 305 5.64 -3.29 -4.77
N TRP A 306 5.67 -1.97 -4.60
CA TRP A 306 6.40 -1.08 -5.47
C TRP A 306 7.82 -0.88 -4.95
N GLN A 307 8.81 -1.25 -5.76
CA GLN A 307 10.22 -0.95 -5.50
C GLN A 307 10.62 0.27 -6.31
N ASN A 308 10.99 1.37 -5.65
CA ASN A 308 11.55 2.54 -6.34
C ASN A 308 12.94 2.18 -6.89
N SER A 309 13.00 1.87 -8.18
CA SER A 309 14.25 1.58 -8.91
C SER A 309 15.20 2.79 -8.99
N GLU A 310 14.71 4.00 -8.75
CA GLU A 310 15.48 5.26 -8.89
C GLU A 310 16.33 5.64 -7.66
N ASN A 311 16.10 5.03 -6.48
CA ASN A 311 16.85 5.36 -5.25
C ASN A 311 17.91 4.31 -4.90
N ARG A 312 18.79 3.93 -5.85
CA ARG A 312 19.93 3.04 -5.58
C ARG A 312 20.96 3.60 -4.57
N ARG A 313 20.87 4.88 -4.18
CA ARG A 313 21.84 5.54 -3.28
C ARG A 313 21.36 5.78 -1.85
N ASN A 314 20.07 5.74 -1.55
CA ASN A 314 19.53 5.93 -0.19
C ASN A 314 18.41 4.92 0.05
N ASN A 315 18.59 4.04 1.04
CA ASN A 315 17.63 3.08 1.62
C ASN A 315 16.44 2.69 0.73
N GLN A 316 16.46 1.46 0.19
CA GLN A 316 15.35 0.84 -0.53
C GLN A 316 14.07 0.90 0.31
N THR A 317 13.25 1.94 0.14
CA THR A 317 11.92 2.00 0.73
C THR A 317 10.95 1.33 -0.23
N SER A 318 10.66 0.05 0.02
CA SER A 318 9.54 -0.60 -0.65
C SER A 318 8.23 -0.02 -0.11
N SER A 319 7.31 0.35 -1.00
CA SER A 319 5.98 0.86 -0.60
C SER A 319 4.91 -0.11 -1.08
N LEU A 320 3.92 -0.41 -0.25
CA LEU A 320 2.72 -1.14 -0.65
C LEU A 320 1.72 -0.16 -1.28
N ARG A 321 1.15 -0.54 -2.42
CA ARG A 321 0.19 0.28 -3.16
C ARG A 321 -0.95 -0.57 -3.68
N LEU A 322 -2.16 -0.01 -3.75
CA LEU A 322 -3.27 -0.65 -4.44
C LEU A 322 -2.96 -0.72 -5.93
N HIS A 323 -3.13 -1.89 -6.53
CA HIS A 323 -2.88 -2.11 -7.96
C HIS A 323 -3.66 -3.32 -8.45
N SER A 324 -4.32 -3.16 -9.59
CA SER A 324 -4.85 -4.28 -10.37
C SER A 324 -5.14 -3.85 -11.81
N VAL A 325 -4.90 -4.77 -12.74
CA VAL A 325 -5.22 -4.62 -14.18
C VAL A 325 -6.29 -5.62 -14.65
N THR A 326 -6.83 -6.45 -13.75
CA THR A 326 -7.84 -7.47 -14.09
C THR A 326 -9.16 -7.24 -13.37
N ASP A 327 -9.08 -6.82 -12.11
CA ASP A 327 -10.21 -6.65 -11.20
C ASP A 327 -10.12 -5.29 -10.47
N PRO A 328 -11.17 -4.82 -9.78
CA PRO A 328 -11.06 -3.68 -8.87
C PRO A 328 -9.92 -3.90 -7.87
N ALA A 329 -9.10 -2.87 -7.65
CA ALA A 329 -8.00 -2.95 -6.69
C ALA A 329 -8.52 -2.88 -5.24
N TYR A 330 -9.71 -2.35 -5.04
CA TYR A 330 -10.41 -2.39 -3.76
C TYR A 330 -11.89 -2.61 -4.01
N ASP A 331 -12.55 -3.47 -3.24
CA ASP A 331 -14.01 -3.63 -3.31
C ASP A 331 -14.59 -3.90 -1.92
N SER A 332 -15.64 -3.17 -1.56
CA SER A 332 -16.38 -3.39 -0.32
C SER A 332 -17.86 -3.03 -0.49
N PRO A 333 -18.75 -3.60 0.35
CA PRO A 333 -20.17 -3.20 0.35
C PRO A 333 -20.41 -1.73 0.72
N ASP A 334 -19.44 -1.06 1.37
CA ASP A 334 -19.56 0.36 1.74
C ASP A 334 -19.21 1.28 0.58
N THR A 335 -18.16 0.97 -0.19
CA THR A 335 -17.60 1.88 -1.20
C THR A 335 -17.87 1.45 -2.63
N GLY A 336 -18.20 0.18 -2.85
CA GLY A 336 -18.18 -0.45 -4.16
C GLY A 336 -16.76 -0.62 -4.71
N PRO A 337 -16.64 -1.00 -6.00
CA PRO A 337 -15.38 -1.28 -6.65
C PRO A 337 -14.60 0.02 -6.94
N ILE A 338 -13.32 0.04 -6.58
CA ILE A 338 -12.39 1.15 -6.81
C ILE A 338 -11.17 0.62 -7.55
N HIS A 339 -10.77 1.35 -8.59
CA HIS A 339 -9.73 0.89 -9.51
C HIS A 339 -8.44 1.69 -9.32
N TYR A 340 -7.33 0.98 -9.16
CA TYR A 340 -6.00 1.57 -9.03
C TYR A 340 -5.02 0.85 -9.92
N ILE A 341 -4.12 1.61 -10.54
CA ILE A 341 -2.93 1.10 -11.22
C ILE A 341 -1.74 1.79 -10.57
N HIS A 342 -0.87 1.00 -9.95
CA HIS A 342 0.36 1.47 -9.30
C HIS A 342 0.17 2.51 -8.18
N GLY A 343 -0.93 2.40 -7.43
CA GLY A 343 -1.33 3.34 -6.38
C GLY A 343 -1.98 4.61 -6.91
N VAL A 344 -2.17 4.74 -8.22
CA VAL A 344 -2.89 5.86 -8.85
C VAL A 344 -4.32 5.44 -9.10
N TYR A 345 -5.28 6.23 -8.60
CA TYR A 345 -6.71 5.99 -8.79
C TYR A 345 -7.11 6.22 -10.25
N PHE A 346 -8.01 5.39 -10.77
CA PHE A 346 -8.65 5.54 -12.07
C PHE A 346 -10.18 5.41 -11.90
N THR A 347 -10.94 6.24 -12.60
CA THR A 347 -12.38 5.99 -12.77
C THR A 347 -12.57 4.67 -13.51
N LYS A 348 -13.69 3.99 -13.29
CA LYS A 348 -13.94 2.70 -13.93
C LYS A 348 -13.80 2.77 -15.46
N ASP A 349 -14.43 3.75 -16.09
CA ASP A 349 -14.40 3.93 -17.55
C ASP A 349 -12.97 4.17 -18.08
N LEU A 350 -12.15 4.93 -17.34
CA LEU A 350 -10.76 5.19 -17.72
C LEU A 350 -9.90 3.94 -17.51
N TRP A 351 -10.05 3.28 -16.37
CA TRP A 351 -9.37 2.03 -16.06
C TRP A 351 -9.66 0.97 -17.13
N GLU A 352 -10.93 0.74 -17.48
CA GLU A 352 -11.32 -0.22 -18.52
C GLU A 352 -10.68 0.10 -19.86
N LYS A 353 -10.64 1.38 -20.27
CA LYS A 353 -9.96 1.79 -21.51
C LYS A 353 -8.47 1.50 -21.48
N VAL A 354 -7.81 1.72 -20.35
CA VAL A 354 -6.36 1.51 -20.17
C VAL A 354 -6.03 0.03 -20.18
N VAL A 355 -6.72 -0.80 -19.39
CA VAL A 355 -6.41 -2.24 -19.27
C VAL A 355 -6.86 -3.06 -20.48
N THR A 356 -7.81 -2.56 -21.27
CA THR A 356 -8.23 -3.19 -22.54
C THR A 356 -7.58 -2.59 -23.78
N GLU A 357 -6.62 -1.68 -23.61
CA GLU A 357 -5.89 -1.00 -24.70
C GLU A 357 -6.80 -0.25 -25.70
N LYS A 358 -7.99 0.15 -25.25
CA LYS A 358 -8.98 0.92 -26.04
C LYS A 358 -8.87 2.43 -25.82
N PHE A 359 -7.89 2.86 -25.03
CA PHE A 359 -7.61 4.26 -24.78
C PHE A 359 -7.13 4.97 -26.05
N THR A 360 -7.51 6.24 -26.25
CA THR A 360 -7.15 6.99 -27.46
C THR A 360 -6.34 8.25 -27.14
N LEU A 361 -5.61 8.78 -28.13
CA LEU A 361 -4.92 10.06 -27.99
C LEU A 361 -5.87 11.24 -27.73
N LYS A 362 -7.12 11.14 -28.18
CA LYS A 362 -8.16 12.13 -27.86
C LYS A 362 -8.50 12.08 -26.37
N ASP A 363 -8.62 10.87 -25.80
CA ASP A 363 -8.82 10.69 -24.37
C ASP A 363 -7.64 11.31 -23.61
N TYR A 364 -6.39 10.99 -24.00
CA TYR A 364 -5.16 11.54 -23.42
C TYR A 364 -5.13 13.08 -23.39
N ALA A 365 -5.43 13.71 -24.52
CA ALA A 365 -5.45 15.17 -24.65
C ALA A 365 -6.58 15.82 -23.83
N SER A 366 -7.67 15.09 -23.58
CA SER A 366 -8.82 15.57 -22.80
C SER A 366 -8.70 15.39 -21.29
N MET A 367 -7.68 14.65 -20.82
CA MET A 367 -7.42 14.50 -19.38
C MET A 367 -6.92 15.82 -18.78
N ASP A 368 -7.73 16.43 -17.92
CA ASP A 368 -7.39 17.60 -17.11
C ASP A 368 -6.40 17.20 -16.00
N SER A 369 -5.23 17.86 -15.94
CA SER A 369 -4.27 17.96 -14.82
C SER A 369 -4.03 16.73 -13.90
N ASN A 370 -4.11 15.50 -14.41
CA ASN A 370 -3.76 14.30 -13.66
C ASN A 370 -2.47 13.67 -14.19
N MET A 371 -1.34 14.29 -13.84
CA MET A 371 -0.01 13.89 -14.30
C MET A 371 0.35 12.46 -13.91
N GLU A 372 -0.10 11.99 -12.75
CA GLU A 372 0.15 10.62 -12.30
C GLU A 372 -0.58 9.60 -13.18
N GLN A 373 -1.87 9.81 -13.49
CA GLN A 373 -2.57 8.93 -14.42
C GLN A 373 -1.95 8.95 -15.81
N LYS A 374 -1.55 10.14 -16.30
CA LYS A 374 -0.88 10.27 -17.60
C LYS A 374 0.42 9.51 -17.65
N ARG A 375 1.24 9.59 -16.59
CA ARG A 375 2.49 8.83 -16.45
C ARG A 375 2.21 7.33 -16.56
N ILE A 376 1.28 6.80 -15.77
CA ILE A 376 0.95 5.37 -15.79
C ILE A 376 0.50 4.93 -17.19
N ILE A 377 -0.29 5.75 -17.88
CA ILE A 377 -0.72 5.47 -19.25
C ILE A 377 0.47 5.47 -20.22
N THR A 378 1.37 6.45 -20.13
CA THR A 378 2.53 6.57 -21.04
C THR A 378 3.59 5.50 -20.79
N ASP A 379 3.64 4.92 -19.60
CA ASP A 379 4.55 3.83 -19.24
C ASP A 379 4.14 2.48 -19.89
N ASN A 380 2.95 2.41 -20.52
CA ASN A 380 2.52 1.22 -21.26
C ASN A 380 3.06 1.21 -22.70
N ASP A 381 3.58 0.06 -23.15
CA ASP A 381 4.14 -0.10 -24.50
C ASP A 381 3.12 0.19 -25.61
N TRP A 382 1.85 -0.16 -25.42
CA TRP A 382 0.78 0.10 -26.41
C TRP A 382 0.53 1.60 -26.61
N PHE A 383 0.85 2.45 -25.63
CA PHE A 383 0.67 3.90 -25.77
C PHE A 383 1.64 4.50 -26.79
N ALA A 384 2.89 4.02 -26.80
CA ALA A 384 3.86 4.39 -27.82
C ALA A 384 3.35 4.02 -29.22
N ASP A 385 2.71 2.86 -29.36
CA ASP A 385 2.10 2.41 -30.61
C ASP A 385 0.96 3.31 -31.09
N LEU A 386 0.14 3.85 -30.18
CA LEU A 386 -0.91 4.82 -30.53
C LEU A 386 -0.34 6.10 -31.15
N LEU A 387 0.80 6.57 -30.64
CA LEU A 387 1.49 7.72 -31.19
C LEU A 387 2.13 7.38 -32.53
N LYS A 388 2.93 6.30 -32.58
CA LYS A 388 3.64 5.86 -33.78
C LYS A 388 2.70 5.70 -34.97
N TRP A 389 1.58 4.99 -34.76
CA TRP A 389 0.67 4.60 -35.84
C TRP A 389 -0.57 5.49 -35.97
N HIS A 390 -0.54 6.70 -35.41
CA HIS A 390 -1.68 7.59 -35.43
C HIS A 390 -2.19 7.87 -36.87
N LYS A 391 -3.51 7.95 -37.07
CA LYS A 391 -4.11 8.07 -38.40
C LYS A 391 -3.60 9.27 -39.22
N LYS A 392 -3.29 10.39 -38.55
CA LYS A 392 -2.76 11.62 -39.18
C LYS A 392 -1.23 11.65 -39.28
N ALA A 393 -0.53 10.66 -38.72
CA ALA A 393 0.92 10.64 -38.70
C ALA A 393 1.51 10.73 -40.11
N LYS A 394 2.52 11.58 -40.25
CA LYS A 394 3.39 11.70 -41.41
C LYS A 394 4.78 11.22 -40.97
N TYR A 395 5.44 10.47 -41.82
CA TYR A 395 6.72 9.83 -41.52
C TYR A 395 7.81 10.42 -42.40
N THR A 396 8.99 10.61 -41.82
CA THR A 396 10.25 10.86 -42.52
C THR A 396 11.25 9.81 -42.06
N PRO A 397 11.72 8.90 -42.93
CA PRO A 397 11.39 8.75 -44.35
C PRO A 397 9.91 8.42 -44.64
N LYS A 398 9.44 8.78 -45.84
CA LYS A 398 8.04 8.54 -46.24
C LYS A 398 7.74 7.05 -46.35
N MET A 399 6.60 6.64 -45.79
CA MET A 399 6.10 5.27 -45.86
C MET A 399 5.04 5.10 -46.96
N THR A 400 5.03 3.94 -47.61
CA THR A 400 3.93 3.51 -48.47
C THR A 400 2.73 3.02 -47.65
N PRO A 401 1.51 2.95 -48.24
CA PRO A 401 0.35 2.38 -47.55
C PRO A 401 0.55 0.94 -47.08
N GLU A 402 1.21 0.10 -47.88
CA GLU A 402 1.51 -1.30 -47.56
C GLU A 402 2.47 -1.43 -46.36
N GLN A 403 3.55 -0.63 -46.35
CA GLN A 403 4.48 -0.58 -45.20
C GLN A 403 3.77 -0.13 -43.93
N ARG A 404 2.81 0.80 -44.04
CA ARG A 404 2.02 1.26 -42.90
C ARG A 404 1.05 0.18 -42.39
N GLU A 405 0.42 -0.56 -43.29
CA GLU A 405 -0.47 -1.67 -42.94
C GLU A 405 0.29 -2.80 -42.23
N ASN A 406 1.51 -3.08 -42.70
CA ASN A 406 2.39 -4.09 -42.13
C ASN A 406 3.18 -3.62 -40.88
N LYS A 407 2.95 -2.39 -40.40
CA LYS A 407 3.71 -1.75 -39.30
C LYS A 407 5.24 -1.76 -39.52
N ASP A 408 5.69 -1.64 -40.77
CA ASP A 408 7.10 -1.64 -41.17
C ASP A 408 7.68 -0.22 -41.19
N LEU A 409 8.16 0.25 -40.04
CA LEU A 409 8.65 1.61 -39.86
C LEU A 409 9.94 1.85 -40.66
N GLN A 410 9.88 2.75 -41.63
CA GLN A 410 11.05 3.12 -42.43
C GLN A 410 11.98 4.05 -41.65
N ARG A 411 13.28 3.82 -41.77
CA ARG A 411 14.33 4.50 -40.99
C ARG A 411 15.34 5.20 -41.92
N SER A 412 15.97 6.26 -41.43
CA SER A 412 17.12 6.92 -42.04
C SER A 412 18.32 5.97 -42.12
N GLU A 413 19.40 6.42 -42.75
CA GLU A 413 20.67 5.70 -42.77
C GLU A 413 21.18 5.36 -41.36
N HIS A 414 20.92 6.24 -40.39
CA HIS A 414 21.30 6.07 -38.99
C HIS A 414 20.23 5.36 -38.13
N GLY A 415 19.19 4.80 -38.74
CA GLY A 415 18.20 4.00 -38.04
C GLY A 415 17.08 4.81 -37.36
N ASN A 416 16.91 6.09 -37.69
CA ASN A 416 15.91 6.97 -37.06
C ASN A 416 14.67 7.18 -37.93
N CYS A 417 13.52 7.41 -37.31
CA CYS A 417 12.29 7.76 -38.00
C CYS A 417 11.63 8.95 -37.31
N LEU A 418 11.29 9.98 -38.08
CA LEU A 418 10.55 11.13 -37.58
C LEU A 418 9.06 10.92 -37.83
N ILE A 419 8.26 11.07 -36.80
CA ILE A 419 6.81 10.89 -36.81
C ILE A 419 6.16 12.21 -36.43
N LYS A 420 5.48 12.85 -37.38
CA LYS A 420 4.77 14.13 -37.18
C LYS A 420 3.27 13.92 -37.20
N ILE A 421 2.59 14.27 -36.11
CA ILE A 421 1.13 14.27 -35.98
C ILE A 421 0.63 15.72 -36.05
N PRO A 422 0.12 16.16 -37.21
CA PRO A 422 -0.31 17.53 -37.38
C PRO A 422 -1.60 17.84 -36.61
N GLY A 423 -1.63 19.01 -35.97
CA GLY A 423 -2.73 19.50 -35.15
C GLY A 423 -3.11 18.53 -34.03
N PHE A 424 -2.10 18.00 -33.33
CA PHE A 424 -2.28 17.09 -32.21
C PHE A 424 -3.04 17.77 -31.06
N ILE A 425 -2.62 18.99 -30.70
CA ILE A 425 -3.38 19.89 -29.81
C ILE A 425 -4.11 20.89 -30.70
N SER A 426 -5.43 20.96 -30.56
CA SER A 426 -6.23 21.90 -31.34
C SER A 426 -6.02 23.35 -30.86
N ALA A 427 -6.20 24.31 -31.76
CA ALA A 427 -6.14 25.74 -31.45
C ALA A 427 -7.10 26.17 -30.31
N ASN A 428 -8.22 25.44 -30.16
CA ASN A 428 -9.25 25.73 -29.15
C ASN A 428 -9.18 24.76 -27.96
N ALA A 429 -8.10 23.97 -27.83
CA ALA A 429 -7.94 23.07 -26.70
C ALA A 429 -7.80 23.87 -25.39
N LYS A 430 -8.46 23.39 -24.33
CA LYS A 430 -8.34 23.96 -22.99
C LYS A 430 -6.87 23.87 -22.55
N GLY A 431 -6.26 25.00 -22.18
CA GLY A 431 -4.84 25.09 -21.81
C GLY A 431 -3.87 25.36 -22.98
N ASN A 432 -4.36 25.56 -24.20
CA ASN A 432 -3.54 26.03 -25.32
C ASN A 432 -3.66 27.55 -25.48
N ASP A 433 -2.81 28.30 -24.80
CA ASP A 433 -2.82 29.77 -24.79
C ASP A 433 -2.35 30.39 -26.12
N SER A 434 -1.70 29.60 -26.99
CA SER A 434 -1.19 30.09 -28.28
C SER A 434 -2.30 30.34 -29.30
N HIS A 435 -3.49 29.73 -29.13
CA HIS A 435 -4.57 29.70 -30.11
C HIS A 435 -4.17 29.19 -31.51
N VAL A 436 -3.02 28.51 -31.61
CA VAL A 436 -2.54 27.87 -32.83
C VAL A 436 -2.59 26.35 -32.61
N ALA A 437 -2.90 25.60 -33.66
CA ALA A 437 -2.83 24.14 -33.58
C ALA A 437 -1.36 23.72 -33.44
N ILE A 438 -1.05 22.90 -32.45
CA ILE A 438 0.31 22.46 -32.17
C ILE A 438 0.49 21.05 -32.76
N ASP A 439 1.50 20.89 -33.59
CA ASP A 439 1.93 19.60 -34.12
C ASP A 439 2.74 18.85 -33.06
N LEU A 440 2.59 17.53 -33.01
CA LEU A 440 3.45 16.67 -32.21
C LEU A 440 4.50 16.04 -33.11
N VAL A 441 5.78 16.19 -32.78
CA VAL A 441 6.88 15.57 -33.51
C VAL A 441 7.64 14.64 -32.57
N ILE A 442 7.86 13.41 -33.03
CA ILE A 442 8.48 12.33 -32.28
C ILE A 442 9.61 11.76 -33.12
N VAL A 443 10.81 11.66 -32.56
CA VAL A 443 11.87 10.82 -33.12
C VAL A 443 11.77 9.43 -32.52
N ASN A 444 11.65 8.42 -33.37
CA ASN A 444 11.77 7.02 -33.01
C ASN A 444 13.17 6.53 -33.41
N TYR A 445 13.91 5.99 -32.46
CA TYR A 445 15.28 5.53 -32.66
C TYR A 445 15.58 4.28 -31.85
N THR A 446 16.60 3.54 -32.26
CA THR A 446 17.12 2.40 -31.50
C THR A 446 18.38 2.84 -30.78
N ASP A 447 18.41 2.72 -29.46
CA ASP A 447 19.62 2.99 -28.67
C ASP A 447 20.67 1.92 -28.99
N PRO A 448 21.85 2.29 -29.51
CA PRO A 448 22.88 1.33 -29.91
C PRO A 448 23.48 0.59 -28.70
N SER A 449 23.43 1.16 -27.49
CA SER A 449 24.01 0.56 -26.28
C SER A 449 23.13 -0.54 -25.67
N THR A 450 21.81 -0.44 -25.83
CA THR A 450 20.84 -1.37 -25.23
C THR A 450 20.02 -2.15 -26.25
N GLY A 451 20.04 -1.75 -27.53
CA GLY A 451 19.19 -2.30 -28.60
C GLY A 451 17.71 -1.98 -28.43
N ARG A 452 17.33 -1.12 -27.48
CA ARG A 452 15.92 -0.79 -27.19
C ARG A 452 15.42 0.31 -28.10
N GLU A 453 14.16 0.21 -28.51
CA GLU A 453 13.48 1.29 -29.23
C GLU A 453 12.95 2.35 -28.27
N TYR A 454 13.18 3.60 -28.62
CA TYR A 454 12.72 4.75 -27.86
C TYR A 454 11.89 5.69 -28.75
N ASN A 455 10.99 6.44 -28.11
CA ASN A 455 10.24 7.53 -28.73
C ASN A 455 10.52 8.78 -27.92
N SER A 456 10.86 9.88 -28.57
CA SER A 456 11.14 11.14 -27.88
C SER A 456 10.52 12.32 -28.60
N PHE A 457 9.91 13.21 -27.82
CA PHE A 457 9.37 14.45 -28.35
C PHE A 457 10.51 15.38 -28.74
N VAL A 458 10.40 15.99 -29.92
CA VAL A 458 11.38 16.94 -30.46
C VAL A 458 10.68 18.21 -30.93
N ASP A 459 11.47 19.22 -31.28
CA ASP A 459 10.94 20.49 -31.78
C ASP A 459 9.99 20.27 -32.98
N PRO A 460 8.77 20.84 -32.96
CA PRO A 460 7.82 20.73 -34.06
C PRO A 460 8.30 21.22 -35.43
N GLU A 461 9.32 22.08 -35.45
CA GLU A 461 9.90 22.66 -36.66
C GLU A 461 10.89 21.72 -37.37
N ILE A 462 11.41 20.70 -36.68
CA ILE A 462 12.34 19.72 -37.26
C ILE A 462 11.60 18.80 -38.23
N ASP A 463 12.20 18.55 -39.40
CA ASP A 463 11.65 17.70 -40.47
C ASP A 463 12.56 16.53 -40.87
N ASP A 464 13.82 16.55 -40.44
CA ASP A 464 14.80 15.49 -40.63
C ASP A 464 14.99 14.62 -39.36
N PRO A 465 14.94 13.28 -39.46
CA PRO A 465 15.05 12.37 -38.31
C PRO A 465 16.42 12.37 -37.63
N ASP A 466 17.49 12.69 -38.36
CA ASP A 466 18.85 12.66 -37.85
C ASP A 466 19.20 14.00 -37.18
N GLU A 467 18.71 15.12 -37.74
CA GLU A 467 18.73 16.43 -37.06
C GLU A 467 17.92 16.42 -35.75
N ALA A 468 16.82 15.66 -35.72
CA ALA A 468 16.04 15.48 -34.49
C ALA A 468 16.83 14.78 -33.37
N MET A 469 17.73 13.86 -33.74
CA MET A 469 18.63 13.20 -32.79
C MET A 469 19.70 14.16 -32.29
N ALA A 470 20.32 14.93 -33.18
CA ALA A 470 21.28 15.96 -32.79
C ALA A 470 20.67 16.98 -31.81
N TRP A 471 19.49 17.52 -32.14
CA TRP A 471 18.75 18.46 -31.28
C TRP A 471 18.48 17.86 -29.89
N LYS A 472 18.03 16.61 -29.84
CA LYS A 472 17.72 15.92 -28.58
C LYS A 472 18.92 15.84 -27.64
N PHE A 473 20.12 15.61 -28.19
CA PHE A 473 21.36 15.52 -27.42
C PHE A 473 22.11 16.85 -27.29
N GLY A 474 21.56 17.94 -27.83
CA GLY A 474 22.12 19.29 -27.70
C GLY A 474 23.29 19.58 -28.64
N PHE A 475 23.34 18.91 -29.79
CA PHE A 475 24.31 19.17 -30.86
C PHE A 475 23.75 20.15 -31.89
N ASP A 476 24.64 20.84 -32.59
CA ASP A 476 24.27 21.87 -33.57
C ASP A 476 23.79 21.29 -34.92
N GLY A 477 24.06 20.01 -35.19
CA GLY A 477 23.58 19.31 -36.38
C GLY A 477 23.87 17.81 -36.37
N ALA A 478 23.28 17.08 -37.32
CA ALA A 478 23.42 15.63 -37.43
C ALA A 478 24.88 15.15 -37.58
N ASP A 479 25.65 15.81 -38.44
CA ASP A 479 27.07 15.46 -38.69
C ASP A 479 27.90 15.57 -37.39
N ASP A 480 27.75 16.66 -36.64
CA ASP A 480 28.46 16.89 -35.37
C ASP A 480 28.11 15.83 -34.32
N TYR A 481 26.82 15.47 -34.23
CA TYR A 481 26.36 14.41 -33.34
C TYR A 481 27.01 13.05 -33.68
N TYR A 482 26.95 12.60 -34.93
CA TYR A 482 27.49 11.28 -35.30
C TYR A 482 29.02 11.24 -35.29
N ASP A 483 29.70 12.32 -35.68
CA ASP A 483 31.15 12.43 -35.57
C ASP A 483 31.61 12.34 -34.10
N SER A 484 30.85 12.92 -33.17
CA SER A 484 31.14 12.81 -31.73
C SER A 484 31.01 11.38 -31.20
N LEU A 485 30.02 10.61 -31.70
CA LEU A 485 29.84 9.20 -31.33
C LEU A 485 30.96 8.31 -31.86
N VAL A 486 31.49 8.60 -33.05
CA VAL A 486 32.65 7.91 -33.63
C VAL A 486 33.94 8.25 -32.88
N ALA A 487 34.06 9.47 -32.33
CA ALA A 487 35.22 9.89 -31.55
C ALA A 487 35.27 9.29 -30.13
N GLU A 488 34.13 8.89 -29.57
CA GLU A 488 34.02 8.25 -28.24
C GLU A 488 34.16 6.71 -28.28
N GLY A 489 33.98 6.08 -29.45
CA GLY A 489 34.17 4.63 -29.68
C GLY A 489 35.59 4.27 -30.12
#